data_AF-A0A2V9RSN6-F1
#
_entry.id   AF-A0A2V9RSN6-F1
#
_cell.length_a   1.000
_cell.length_b   1.000
_cell.length_c   1.000
_cell.angle_alpha   90.00
_cell.angle_beta   90.00
_cell.angle_gamma   90.00
#
_symmetry.space_group_name_H-M   'P 1'
#
loop_
_entity.id
_entity.type
_entity.pdbx_description
1 polymer ?
#
loop_
_entity_poly.entity_id
_entity_poly.type
_entity_poly.pdbx_seq_one_letter_code
_entity_poly.pdbx_strand_id
1 'polypeptide(L)' 'MPTYRLGARGPEVARIQEQLKFEGFYLGPVDGIFGGGTEAAARLFQTAKRLAIDGQVGPHTWAALFP' A
#
# COMPACT_ATOMS: atom_id res chain seq x y z
N MET A 1 3.22 -5.43 13.75
CA MET A 1 2.40 -5.64 12.54
C MET A 1 3.26 -6.26 11.46
N PRO A 2 2.71 -7.18 10.65
CA PRO A 2 3.42 -7.70 9.48
C PRO A 2 3.66 -6.57 8.46
N THR A 3 4.73 -6.72 7.67
CA THR A 3 5.04 -5.81 6.56
C THR A 3 4.57 -6.44 5.25
N TYR A 4 3.75 -5.72 4.49
CA TYR A 4 3.31 -6.15 3.16
C TYR A 4 4.21 -5.55 2.08
N ARG A 5 4.61 -6.39 1.12
CA ARG A 5 5.56 -6.04 0.05
C ARG A 5 5.31 -6.90 -1.17
N LEU A 6 6.04 -6.65 -2.25
CA LEU A 6 5.96 -7.40 -3.50
C LEU A 6 5.86 -8.92 -3.26
N GLY A 7 4.83 -9.53 -3.85
CA GLY A 7 4.52 -10.96 -3.73
C GLY A 7 3.60 -11.33 -2.56
N ALA A 8 3.34 -10.43 -1.61
CA ALA A 8 2.35 -10.65 -0.56
C ALA A 8 0.94 -10.81 -1.14
N ARG A 9 0.09 -11.60 -0.48
CA ARG A 9 -1.28 -11.87 -0.92
C ARG A 9 -2.23 -11.96 0.27
N GLY A 10 -3.50 -11.66 0.02
CA GLY A 10 -4.59 -11.90 0.96
C GLY A 10 -5.47 -10.68 1.23
N PRO A 11 -6.44 -10.80 2.15
CA PRO A 11 -7.44 -9.75 2.39
C PRO A 11 -6.83 -8.43 2.86
N GLU A 12 -5.73 -8.47 3.61
CA GLU A 12 -5.07 -7.24 4.07
C GLU A 12 -4.39 -6.49 2.91
N VAL A 13 -3.93 -7.20 1.87
CA VAL A 13 -3.42 -6.55 0.66
C VAL A 13 -4.56 -5.89 -0.11
N ALA A 14 -5.74 -6.52 -0.16
CA ALA A 14 -6.92 -5.92 -0.77
C ALA A 14 -7.31 -4.63 -0.03
N ARG A 15 -7.31 -4.64 1.31
CA ARG A 15 -7.56 -3.43 2.11
C ARG A 15 -6.54 -2.33 1.85
N ILE A 16 -5.26 -2.66 1.72
CA ILE A 16 -4.22 -1.70 1.32
C ILE A 16 -4.53 -1.11 -0.05
N GLN A 17 -4.88 -1.94 -1.03
CA GLN A 17 -5.21 -1.51 -2.39
C GLN A 17 -6.44 -0.60 -2.40
N GLU A 18 -7.51 -0.94 -1.66
CA GLU A 18 -8.71 -0.12 -1.48
C GLU A 18 -8.36 1.25 -0.92
N GLN A 19 -7.55 1.28 0.14
CA GLN A 19 -7.18 2.53 0.80
C GLN A 19 -6.27 3.39 -0.07
N LEU A 20 -5.27 2.80 -0.74
CA LEU A 20 -4.43 3.52 -1.69
C LEU A 20 -5.24 4.04 -2.89
N LYS A 21 -6.27 3.32 -3.30
CA LYS A 21 -7.20 3.74 -4.37
C LYS A 21 -8.09 4.88 -3.92
N PHE A 22 -8.62 4.81 -2.70
CA PHE A 22 -9.39 5.88 -2.08
C PHE A 22 -8.58 7.17 -1.93
N GLU A 23 -7.31 7.06 -1.53
CA GLU A 23 -6.38 8.20 -1.45
C GLU A 23 -5.88 8.69 -2.84
N GLY A 24 -6.27 8.02 -3.93
CA GLY A 24 -5.93 8.42 -5.30
C GLY A 24 -4.53 8.00 -5.79
N PHE A 25 -3.83 7.14 -5.06
CA PHE A 25 -2.48 6.66 -5.41
C PHE A 25 -2.47 5.34 -6.20
N TYR A 26 -3.58 4.59 -6.19
CA TYR A 26 -3.68 3.30 -6.87
C TYR A 26 -4.85 3.25 -7.86
N LEU A 27 -4.56 2.96 -9.13
CA LEU A 27 -5.56 2.85 -10.20
C LEU A 27 -5.85 1.40 -10.63
N GLY A 28 -5.14 0.44 -10.05
CA GLY A 28 -5.28 -0.97 -10.39
C GLY A 28 -6.50 -1.67 -9.75
N PRO A 29 -6.65 -2.98 -10.00
CA PRO A 29 -7.69 -3.79 -9.39
C PRO A 29 -7.42 -4.06 -7.90
N VAL A 30 -8.49 -4.17 -7.11
CA VAL A 30 -8.39 -4.67 -5.74
C VAL A 30 -8.52 -6.19 -5.79
N ASP A 31 -7.39 -6.87 -5.96
CA ASP A 31 -7.30 -8.33 -6.14
C ASP A 31 -6.62 -9.04 -4.97
N GLY A 32 -6.12 -8.29 -3.98
CA GLY A 32 -5.39 -8.83 -2.86
C GLY A 32 -4.01 -9.37 -3.23
N ILE A 33 -3.43 -8.96 -4.36
CA ILE A 33 -2.08 -9.34 -4.81
C ILE A 33 -1.19 -8.10 -4.80
N PHE A 34 -0.14 -8.13 -3.98
CA PHE A 34 0.81 -7.03 -3.88
C PHE A 34 1.79 -7.11 -5.06
N GLY A 35 1.35 -6.63 -6.22
CA GLY A 35 2.15 -6.54 -7.45
C GLY A 35 2.87 -5.20 -7.59
N GLY A 36 3.57 -5.01 -8.72
CA GLY A 36 4.31 -3.79 -9.00
C GLY A 36 3.45 -2.51 -8.99
N GLY A 37 2.17 -2.62 -9.37
CA GLY A 37 1.23 -1.49 -9.27
C GLY A 37 0.95 -1.06 -7.83
N THR A 38 0.81 -2.03 -6.91
CA THR A 38 0.58 -1.74 -5.48
C THR A 38 1.86 -1.19 -4.83
N GLU A 39 3.04 -1.71 -5.21
CA GLU A 39 4.32 -1.17 -4.76
C GLU A 39 4.53 0.28 -5.22
N ALA A 40 4.26 0.58 -6.50
CA ALA A 40 4.37 1.94 -7.03
C ALA A 40 3.42 2.90 -6.30
N ALA A 41 2.18 2.48 -6.07
CA ALA A 41 1.21 3.26 -5.30
C ALA A 41 1.67 3.50 -3.85
N ALA A 42 2.24 2.48 -3.19
CA ALA A 42 2.80 2.62 -1.85
C ALA A 42 3.93 3.66 -1.81
N ARG A 43 4.84 3.67 -2.80
CA ARG A 43 5.92 4.67 -2.91
C ARG A 43 5.38 6.09 -3.09
N LEU A 44 4.36 6.27 -3.94
CA LEU A 44 3.72 7.58 -4.14
C LEU A 44 3.05 8.08 -2.86
N PHE A 45 2.29 7.20 -2.19
CA PHE A 45 1.65 7.51 -0.92
C PHE A 45 2.68 7.88 0.17
N GLN A 46 3.74 7.08 0.31
CA GLN A 46 4.84 7.35 1.24
C GLN A 46 5.49 8.72 0.97
N THR A 47 5.70 9.05 -0.30
CA THR A 47 6.23 10.36 -0.71
C THR A 47 5.29 11.50 -0.27
N ALA A 48 3.99 11.37 -0.54
CA ALA A 48 2.99 12.37 -0.17
C ALA A 48 2.84 12.55 1.36
N LYS A 49 2.98 11.47 2.13
CA LYS A 49 2.89 11.49 3.60
C LYS A 49 4.25 11.72 4.30
N ARG A 50 5.33 11.96 3.54
CA ARG A 50 6.71 12.17 4.06
C ARG A 50 7.22 11.00 4.93
N LEU A 51 6.91 9.77 4.51
CA LEU A 51 7.38 8.52 5.12
C LEU A 51 8.63 8.00 4.39
N ALA A 52 9.24 6.93 4.94
CA ALA A 52 10.27 6.19 4.21
C ALA A 52 9.69 5.61 2.91
N ILE A 53 10.35 5.87 1.78
CA ILE A 53 9.88 5.51 0.44
C ILE A 53 10.46 4.14 0.02
N ASP A 54 10.09 3.10 0.74
CA ASP A 54 10.58 1.73 0.51
C ASP A 54 9.63 0.86 -0.34
N GLY A 55 8.42 1.35 -0.63
CA GLY A 55 7.37 0.62 -1.35
C GLY A 55 6.70 -0.48 -0.53
N GLN A 56 7.00 -0.57 0.76
CA GLN A 56 6.46 -1.56 1.68
C GLN A 56 5.44 -0.95 2.63
N VAL A 57 4.35 -1.67 2.89
CA VAL A 57 3.38 -1.28 3.91
C VAL A 57 3.77 -1.91 5.24
N GLY A 58 4.70 -1.25 5.94
CA GLY A 58 5.03 -1.52 7.34
C GLY A 58 4.19 -0.69 8.32
N PRO A 59 4.47 -0.73 9.64
CA PRO A 59 3.64 -0.12 10.68
C PRO A 59 3.35 1.39 10.48
N HIS A 60 4.34 2.17 10.04
CA HIS A 60 4.15 3.61 9.80
C HIS A 60 3.26 3.89 8.59
N THR A 61 3.49 3.18 7.48
CA THR A 61 2.62 3.27 6.29
C THR A 61 1.21 2.81 6.61
N TRP A 62 1.07 1.74 7.40
CA TRP A 62 -0.22 1.22 7.85
C TRP A 62 -0.99 2.26 8.68
N ALA A 63 -0.36 2.85 9.68
CA ALA A 63 -0.99 3.89 10.51
C ALA A 63 -1.41 5.11 9.69
N ALA A 64 -0.65 5.46 8.64
CA ALA A 64 -1.01 6.57 7.75
C ALA A 64 -2.18 6.23 6.80
N LEU A 65 -2.33 4.95 6.42
CA LEU A 65 -3.46 4.47 5.60
C LEU A 65 -4.75 4.37 6.41
N PHE A 66 -4.65 3.99 7.69
CA PHE A 66 -5.78 3.73 8.57
C PHE A 66 -5.67 4.55 9.89
N PRO A 67 -5.86 5.88 9.82
CA PRO A 67 -5.82 6.76 11.00
C PRO A 67 -7.02 6.58 11.94
#